data_AF-A0A8H4UZY2-F1
#
_entry.id   AF-A0A8H4UZY2-F1
#
_cell.length_a   1.000
_cell.length_b   1.000
_cell.length_c   1.000
_cell.angle_alpha   90.00
_cell.angle_beta   90.00
_cell.angle_gamma   90.00
#
_symmetry.space_group_name_H-M   'P 1'
#
loop_
_entity.id
_entity.type
_entity.pdbx_description
1 polymer ?
#
loop_
_entity_poly.entity_id
_entity_poly.type
_entity_poly.pdbx_seq_one_letter_code
_entity_poly.pdbx_strand_id
1 'polypeptide(L)'
;MDSTGAQIAVLDNQASLLKQAQTVIATKGVPPEKSSPTVLDAIYTSDVIGPEEKTLPRMMAETQAILGAGTETTGNTLSNFVYNVLSNKSILQRLTTELEEASSTSALLDYKKLEKLPYLQACIKEALRLGMGVVGRLPRINQTESMTYTAKTANGESFRTYTFPPGTVLSMSIIDMHLNDDIFPEPHLFNPARWLDISPNHLRQMEKSFVPFGKGVRGCLGIELAKEELTLMAGNLFRRYGRNLELYETSERD
;
A
#
# COMPACT_ATOMS: atom_id res chain seq x y z
N MET A 1 -29.70 -16.94 0.32
CA MET A 1 -29.46 -15.62 -0.30
C MET A 1 -29.82 -14.60 0.74
N ASP A 2 -28.83 -13.91 1.29
CA ASP A 2 -29.07 -12.79 2.19
C ASP A 2 -29.58 -11.57 1.42
N SER A 3 -30.36 -10.72 2.09
CA SER A 3 -30.95 -9.52 1.50
C SER A 3 -29.94 -8.44 1.13
N THR A 4 -28.65 -8.66 1.41
CA THR A 4 -27.54 -7.73 1.19
C THR A 4 -26.79 -7.99 -0.11
N GLY A 5 -27.03 -9.14 -0.76
CA GLY A 5 -26.27 -9.55 -1.96
C GLY A 5 -24.81 -9.94 -1.66
N ALA A 6 -24.40 -9.96 -0.39
CA ALA A 6 -23.02 -10.26 0.01
C ALA A 6 -22.64 -11.71 -0.31
N GLN A 7 -23.58 -12.65 -0.15
CA GLN A 7 -23.36 -14.05 -0.56
C GLN A 7 -23.14 -14.20 -2.07
N ILE A 8 -23.83 -13.40 -2.89
CA ILE A 8 -23.68 -13.42 -4.35
C ILE A 8 -22.31 -12.87 -4.74
N ALA A 9 -21.89 -11.74 -4.16
CA ALA A 9 -20.59 -11.14 -4.42
C ALA A 9 -19.41 -12.06 -4.05
N VAL A 10 -19.51 -12.79 -2.93
CA VAL A 10 -18.48 -13.76 -2.53
C VAL A 10 -18.40 -14.94 -3.50
N LEU A 11 -19.55 -15.47 -3.94
CA LEU A 11 -19.59 -16.58 -4.91
C LEU A 11 -19.06 -16.14 -6.28
N ASP A 12 -19.42 -14.95 -6.74
CA ASP A 12 -18.94 -14.38 -8.01
C ASP A 12 -17.43 -14.14 -7.98
N ASN A 13 -16.90 -13.66 -6.85
CA ASN A 13 -15.46 -13.51 -6.66
C ASN A 13 -14.75 -14.88 -6.72
N GLN A 14 -15.24 -15.89 -6.01
CA GLN A 14 -14.66 -17.25 -6.04
C GLN A 14 -14.71 -17.86 -7.45
N ALA A 15 -15.81 -17.67 -8.18
CA ALA A 15 -15.94 -18.13 -9.56
C ALA A 15 -14.93 -17.42 -10.49
N SER A 16 -14.73 -16.11 -10.30
CA SER A 16 -13.72 -15.33 -11.05
C SER A 16 -12.29 -15.83 -10.80
N LEU A 17 -11.93 -16.04 -9.53
CA LEU A 17 -10.62 -16.56 -9.13
C LEU A 17 -10.34 -17.94 -9.75
N LEU A 18 -11.32 -18.84 -9.66
CA LEU A 18 -11.25 -20.16 -10.24
C LEU A 18 -11.04 -20.08 -11.76
N LYS A 19 -11.81 -19.23 -12.45
CA LYS A 19 -11.71 -19.05 -13.90
C LYS A 19 -10.32 -18.56 -14.31
N GLN A 20 -9.74 -17.59 -13.59
CA GLN A 20 -8.40 -17.09 -13.87
C GLN A 20 -7.33 -18.18 -13.70
N ALA A 21 -7.38 -18.93 -12.60
CA ALA A 21 -6.45 -20.02 -12.35
C ALA A 21 -6.57 -21.15 -13.40
N GLN A 22 -7.80 -21.54 -13.76
CA GLN A 22 -8.04 -22.53 -14.82
C GLN A 22 -7.52 -22.07 -16.18
N THR A 23 -7.70 -20.78 -16.50
CA THR A 23 -7.22 -20.21 -17.77
C THR A 23 -5.71 -20.35 -17.89
N VAL A 24 -4.95 -19.93 -16.87
CA VAL A 24 -3.49 -20.00 -16.89
C VAL A 24 -2.97 -21.44 -16.99
N ILE A 25 -3.62 -22.39 -16.31
CA ILE A 25 -3.27 -23.81 -16.42
C ILE A 25 -3.56 -24.34 -17.83
N ALA A 26 -4.74 -24.04 -18.37
CA ALA A 26 -5.16 -24.50 -19.70
C ALA A 26 -4.25 -23.98 -20.80
N THR A 27 -3.78 -22.73 -20.68
CA THR A 27 -2.87 -22.11 -21.64
C THR A 27 -1.39 -22.36 -21.33
N LYS A 28 -1.09 -23.05 -20.23
CA LYS A 28 0.27 -23.27 -19.72
C LYS A 28 1.05 -21.96 -19.51
N GLY A 29 0.37 -20.91 -19.08
CA GLY A 29 0.94 -19.57 -18.86
C GLY A 29 1.31 -18.82 -20.13
N VAL A 30 0.78 -19.24 -21.29
CA VAL A 30 0.88 -18.47 -22.53
C VAL A 30 -0.43 -17.70 -22.72
N PRO A 31 -0.44 -16.36 -22.69
CA PRO A 31 -1.67 -15.60 -22.85
C PRO A 31 -2.35 -15.91 -24.19
N PRO A 32 -3.70 -15.96 -24.24
CA PRO A 32 -4.43 -16.07 -25.50
C PRO A 32 -4.04 -14.94 -26.47
N GLU A 33 -4.14 -15.21 -27.77
CA GLU A 33 -3.82 -14.23 -28.81
C GLU A 33 -4.58 -12.91 -28.58
N LYS A 34 -3.86 -11.77 -28.61
CA LYS A 34 -4.34 -10.40 -28.28
C LYS A 34 -4.55 -10.08 -26.79
N SER A 35 -4.19 -10.97 -25.87
CA SER A 35 -4.18 -10.67 -24.43
C SER A 35 -2.78 -10.27 -23.95
N SER A 36 -2.71 -9.32 -23.01
CA SER A 36 -1.46 -9.00 -22.33
C SER A 36 -1.09 -10.08 -21.32
N PRO A 37 0.22 -10.37 -21.12
CA PRO A 37 0.66 -11.28 -20.07
C PRO A 37 0.32 -10.75 -18.69
N THR A 38 -0.02 -11.67 -17.79
CA THR A 38 -0.35 -11.40 -16.39
C THR A 38 0.74 -11.92 -15.46
N VAL A 39 0.68 -11.51 -14.19
CA VAL A 39 1.57 -12.05 -13.16
C VAL A 39 1.36 -13.56 -12.95
N LEU A 40 0.14 -14.08 -13.17
CA LEU A 40 -0.14 -15.51 -13.04
C LEU A 40 0.52 -16.32 -14.16
N ASP A 41 0.60 -15.76 -15.37
CA ASP A 41 1.35 -16.36 -16.47
C ASP A 41 2.84 -16.47 -16.13
N ALA A 42 3.41 -15.42 -15.53
CA ALA A 42 4.80 -15.41 -15.07
C ALA A 42 5.05 -16.42 -13.93
N ILE A 43 4.11 -16.54 -12.97
CA ILE A 43 4.19 -17.54 -11.91
C ILE A 43 4.17 -18.95 -12.52
N TYR A 44 3.21 -19.23 -13.40
CA TYR A 44 3.07 -20.57 -13.99
C TYR A 44 4.27 -20.96 -14.86
N THR A 45 4.87 -20.01 -15.58
CA THR A 45 6.03 -20.26 -16.45
C THR A 45 7.36 -20.26 -15.71
N SER A 46 7.38 -19.85 -14.44
CA SER A 46 8.59 -19.90 -13.61
C SER A 46 9.14 -21.34 -13.52
N ASP A 47 10.47 -21.42 -13.57
CA ASP A 47 11.30 -22.61 -13.38
C ASP A 47 11.52 -22.95 -11.90
N VAL A 48 11.25 -22.01 -10.99
CA VAL A 48 11.35 -22.20 -9.55
C VAL A 48 10.25 -23.13 -9.02
N ILE A 49 9.06 -23.09 -9.63
CA ILE A 49 7.95 -23.97 -9.27
C ILE A 49 7.96 -25.22 -10.16
N GLY A 50 8.08 -26.39 -9.53
CA GLY A 50 8.06 -27.67 -10.22
C GLY A 50 6.68 -27.98 -10.82
N PRO A 51 6.58 -28.88 -11.81
CA PRO A 51 5.29 -29.30 -12.38
C PRO A 51 4.27 -29.77 -11.33
N GLU A 52 4.74 -30.36 -10.24
CA GLU A 52 3.94 -30.80 -9.09
C GLU A 52 3.29 -29.67 -8.31
N GLU A 53 3.82 -28.44 -8.40
CA GLU A 53 3.26 -27.26 -7.76
C GLU A 53 2.30 -26.49 -8.67
N LYS A 54 2.31 -26.76 -9.99
CA LYS A 54 1.45 -26.11 -11.01
C LYS A 54 0.02 -26.65 -11.01
N THR A 55 -0.54 -26.81 -9.81
CA THR A 55 -1.87 -27.38 -9.57
C THR A 55 -2.93 -26.28 -9.49
N LEU A 56 -4.18 -26.64 -9.74
CA LEU A 56 -5.31 -25.72 -9.61
C LEU A 56 -5.41 -25.10 -8.19
N PRO A 57 -5.32 -25.86 -7.09
CA PRO A 57 -5.35 -25.28 -5.75
C PRO A 57 -4.23 -24.26 -5.51
N ARG A 58 -3.01 -24.52 -6.00
CA ARG A 58 -1.90 -23.58 -5.86
C ARG A 58 -2.15 -22.31 -6.67
N MET A 59 -2.51 -22.42 -7.94
CA MET A 59 -2.79 -21.26 -8.78
C MET A 59 -3.95 -20.43 -8.25
N MET A 60 -5.01 -21.07 -7.73
CA MET A 60 -6.10 -20.36 -7.05
C MET A 60 -5.62 -19.60 -5.81
N ALA A 61 -4.75 -20.20 -5.00
CA ALA A 61 -4.19 -19.55 -3.81
C ALA A 61 -3.34 -18.33 -4.18
N GLU A 62 -2.49 -18.44 -5.22
CA GLU A 62 -1.69 -17.31 -5.72
C GLU A 62 -2.60 -16.18 -6.26
N THR A 63 -3.62 -16.51 -7.06
CA THR A 63 -4.59 -15.53 -7.55
C THR A 63 -5.28 -14.79 -6.41
N GLN A 64 -5.76 -15.53 -5.40
CA GLN A 64 -6.43 -14.96 -4.24
C GLN A 64 -5.49 -14.06 -3.43
N ALA A 65 -4.24 -14.47 -3.24
CA ALA A 65 -3.25 -13.70 -2.49
C ALA A 65 -2.93 -12.37 -3.19
N ILE A 66 -2.72 -12.39 -4.50
CA ILE A 66 -2.35 -11.21 -5.29
C ILE A 66 -3.52 -10.22 -5.37
N LEU A 67 -4.73 -10.70 -5.71
CA LEU A 67 -5.89 -9.82 -5.82
C LEU A 67 -6.30 -9.25 -4.46
N GLY A 68 -6.26 -10.05 -3.41
CA GLY A 68 -6.53 -9.57 -2.05
C GLY A 68 -5.52 -8.50 -1.62
N ALA A 69 -4.23 -8.74 -1.85
CA ALA A 69 -3.18 -7.78 -1.51
C ALA A 69 -3.31 -6.46 -2.29
N GLY A 70 -3.56 -6.52 -3.60
CA GLY A 70 -3.66 -5.32 -4.45
C GLY A 70 -4.96 -4.53 -4.26
N THR A 71 -6.06 -5.17 -3.88
CA THR A 71 -7.36 -4.50 -3.79
C THR A 71 -7.57 -3.82 -2.43
N GLU A 72 -7.49 -4.59 -1.35
CA GLU A 72 -7.86 -4.11 0.00
C GLU A 72 -6.91 -3.02 0.48
N THR A 73 -5.60 -3.18 0.26
CA THR A 73 -4.59 -2.24 0.77
C THR A 73 -4.59 -0.91 0.01
N THR A 74 -4.68 -0.96 -1.33
CA THR A 74 -4.80 0.23 -2.18
C THR A 74 -6.13 0.93 -1.92
N GLY A 75 -7.24 0.17 -1.88
CA GLY A 75 -8.57 0.70 -1.58
C GLY A 75 -8.64 1.42 -0.24
N ASN A 76 -8.14 0.81 0.83
CA ASN A 76 -8.06 1.43 2.15
C ASN A 76 -7.26 2.76 2.13
N THR A 77 -6.12 2.76 1.45
CA THR A 77 -5.27 3.97 1.35
C THR A 77 -5.99 5.08 0.57
N LEU A 78 -6.67 4.75 -0.53
CA LEU A 78 -7.47 5.71 -1.30
C LEU A 78 -8.65 6.25 -0.50
N SER A 79 -9.35 5.41 0.25
CA SER A 79 -10.44 5.84 1.13
C SER A 79 -9.92 6.83 2.18
N ASN A 80 -8.80 6.51 2.84
CA ASN A 80 -8.16 7.40 3.80
C ASN A 80 -7.73 8.73 3.16
N PHE A 81 -7.14 8.67 1.96
CA PHE A 81 -6.78 9.85 1.18
C PHE A 81 -8.01 10.73 0.88
N VAL A 82 -9.06 10.15 0.30
CA VAL A 82 -10.27 10.87 -0.12
C VAL A 82 -10.92 11.54 1.09
N TYR A 83 -11.13 10.80 2.17
CA TYR A 83 -11.74 11.32 3.39
C TYR A 83 -10.97 12.52 3.94
N ASN A 84 -9.65 12.38 4.14
CA ASN A 84 -8.85 13.42 4.77
C ASN A 84 -8.68 14.67 3.89
N VAL A 85 -8.56 14.49 2.57
CA VAL A 85 -8.50 15.62 1.64
C VAL A 85 -9.82 16.39 1.62
N LEU A 86 -10.97 15.70 1.53
CA LEU A 86 -12.28 16.35 1.51
C LEU A 86 -12.67 16.97 2.85
N SER A 87 -12.23 16.39 3.97
CA SER A 87 -12.45 16.91 5.32
C SER A 87 -11.72 18.24 5.58
N ASN A 88 -10.69 18.56 4.79
CA ASN A 88 -9.88 19.74 4.98
C ASN A 88 -9.85 20.62 3.72
N LYS A 89 -10.63 21.70 3.73
CA LYS A 89 -10.75 22.65 2.60
C LYS A 89 -9.41 23.25 2.16
N SER A 90 -8.48 23.48 3.09
CA SER A 90 -7.15 24.03 2.74
C SER A 90 -6.31 23.00 1.98
N ILE A 91 -6.35 21.74 2.41
CA ILE A 91 -5.67 20.64 1.72
C ILE A 91 -6.29 20.41 0.34
N LEU A 92 -7.63 20.33 0.25
CA LEU A 92 -8.34 20.18 -1.01
C LEU A 92 -7.99 21.30 -2.00
N GLN A 93 -8.00 22.56 -1.54
CA GLN A 93 -7.68 23.70 -2.38
C GLN A 93 -6.24 23.63 -2.89
N ARG A 94 -5.26 23.36 -2.03
CA ARG A 94 -3.86 23.28 -2.43
C ARG A 94 -3.60 22.13 -3.41
N LEU A 95 -4.21 20.96 -3.18
CA LEU A 95 -4.09 19.81 -4.06
C LEU A 95 -4.73 20.07 -5.43
N THR A 96 -5.95 20.59 -5.47
CA THR A 96 -6.64 20.86 -6.74
C THR A 96 -5.92 21.93 -7.56
N THR A 97 -5.39 22.98 -6.92
CA THR A 97 -4.56 23.99 -7.59
C THR A 97 -3.32 23.36 -8.24
N GLU A 98 -2.54 22.54 -7.52
CA GLU A 98 -1.36 21.86 -8.10
C GLU A 98 -1.72 20.96 -9.29
N LEU A 99 -2.83 20.21 -9.19
CA LEU A 99 -3.30 19.30 -10.24
C LEU A 99 -3.80 20.03 -11.51
N GLU A 100 -4.39 21.20 -11.34
CA GLU A 100 -4.86 22.05 -12.44
C GLU A 100 -3.68 22.70 -13.18
N GLU A 101 -2.71 23.24 -12.42
CA GLU A 101 -1.50 23.84 -12.96
C GLU A 101 -0.64 22.82 -13.73
N ALA A 102 -0.74 21.54 -13.40
CA ALA A 102 -0.02 20.50 -14.10
C ALA A 102 -0.40 20.43 -15.59
N SER A 103 -1.63 20.72 -16.03
CA SER A 103 -2.00 20.62 -17.45
C SER A 103 -3.16 21.52 -17.85
N SER A 104 -3.02 22.17 -19.01
CA SER A 104 -4.03 23.02 -19.64
C SER A 104 -5.18 22.26 -20.32
N THR A 105 -5.06 20.94 -20.51
CA THR A 105 -6.08 20.11 -21.18
C THR A 105 -6.93 19.34 -20.18
N SER A 106 -8.19 19.02 -20.49
CA SER A 106 -9.03 18.20 -19.59
C SER A 106 -8.71 16.69 -19.61
N ALA A 107 -7.73 16.25 -20.40
CA ALA A 107 -7.33 14.83 -20.50
C ALA A 107 -6.71 14.32 -19.19
N LEU A 108 -6.79 13.01 -18.95
CA LEU A 108 -6.13 12.37 -17.82
C LEU A 108 -4.62 12.59 -17.86
N LEU A 109 -4.00 12.78 -16.70
CA LEU A 109 -2.55 12.88 -16.57
C LEU A 109 -1.95 11.48 -16.46
N ASP A 110 -0.82 11.28 -17.12
CA ASP A 110 -0.03 10.07 -16.99
C ASP A 110 0.71 10.00 -15.64
N TYR A 111 1.20 8.81 -15.31
CA TYR A 111 1.93 8.56 -14.08
C TYR A 111 3.19 9.44 -13.96
N LYS A 112 3.97 9.57 -15.04
CA LYS A 112 5.24 10.33 -15.06
C LYS A 112 5.08 11.80 -14.72
N LYS A 113 3.90 12.35 -15.01
CA LYS A 113 3.55 13.72 -14.69
C LYS A 113 3.08 13.85 -13.25
N LEU A 114 2.19 12.96 -12.81
CA LEU A 114 1.64 12.96 -11.46
C LEU A 114 2.68 12.61 -10.38
N GLU A 115 3.63 11.72 -10.66
CA GLU A 115 4.69 11.33 -9.70
C GLU A 115 5.60 12.52 -9.32
N LYS A 116 5.63 13.56 -10.15
CA LYS A 116 6.46 14.76 -9.95
C LYS A 116 5.74 15.87 -9.19
N LEU A 117 4.46 15.71 -8.87
CA LEU A 117 3.67 16.72 -8.18
C LEU A 117 3.87 16.59 -6.66
N PRO A 118 4.65 17.50 -6.03
CA PRO A 118 5.12 17.30 -4.67
C PRO A 118 3.99 17.25 -3.64
N TYR A 119 2.93 18.05 -3.78
CA TYR A 119 1.85 18.07 -2.81
C TYR A 119 0.93 16.86 -2.95
N LEU A 120 0.64 16.39 -4.16
CA LEU A 120 -0.03 15.11 -4.39
C LEU A 120 0.74 13.96 -3.73
N GLN A 121 2.05 13.87 -3.97
CA GLN A 121 2.89 12.83 -3.38
C GLN A 121 2.93 12.93 -1.85
N ALA A 122 2.98 14.13 -1.30
CA ALA A 122 2.88 14.36 0.15
C ALA A 122 1.53 13.90 0.73
N CYS A 123 0.42 14.14 0.03
CA CYS A 123 -0.91 13.67 0.43
C CYS A 123 -1.02 12.15 0.39
N ILE A 124 -0.53 11.50 -0.67
CA ILE A 124 -0.50 10.03 -0.79
C ILE A 124 0.35 9.42 0.33
N LYS A 125 1.50 10.05 0.61
CA LYS A 125 2.40 9.60 1.67
C LYS A 125 1.78 9.70 3.06
N GLU A 126 1.05 10.77 3.33
CA GLU A 126 0.33 10.93 4.59
C GLU A 126 -0.86 9.95 4.70
N ALA A 127 -1.56 9.68 3.60
CA ALA A 127 -2.60 8.65 3.55
C ALA A 127 -2.05 7.25 3.81
N LEU A 128 -0.86 6.92 3.28
CA LEU A 128 -0.16 5.67 3.60
C LEU A 128 0.28 5.62 5.07
N ARG A 129 0.70 6.75 5.65
CA ARG A 129 1.13 6.83 7.04
C ARG A 129 -0.02 6.54 8.01
N LEU A 130 -1.18 7.15 7.77
CA LEU A 130 -2.35 7.05 8.65
C LEU A 130 -3.26 5.86 8.32
N GLY A 131 -3.42 5.55 7.04
CA GLY A 131 -4.29 4.45 6.59
C GLY A 131 -3.80 3.07 7.02
N MET A 132 -2.47 2.89 7.19
CA MET A 132 -1.82 1.69 7.74
C MET A 132 -2.51 0.37 7.35
N GLY A 133 -2.67 0.11 6.05
CA GLY A 133 -3.51 -0.99 5.55
C GLY A 133 -3.19 -2.39 6.09
N VAL A 134 -1.97 -2.58 6.65
CA VAL A 134 -1.60 -3.77 7.42
C VAL A 134 -1.12 -3.34 8.81
N VAL A 135 -2.01 -3.43 9.80
CA VAL A 135 -1.74 -3.07 11.21
C VAL A 135 -1.12 -4.21 12.04
N GLY A 136 -1.08 -5.43 11.49
CA GLY A 136 -0.53 -6.59 12.18
C GLY A 136 0.97 -6.47 12.47
N ARG A 137 1.42 -7.03 13.60
CA ARG A 137 2.84 -7.12 13.94
C ARG A 137 3.51 -8.11 12.99
N LEU A 138 4.25 -7.64 11.98
CA LEU A 138 4.91 -8.46 10.94
C LEU A 138 5.98 -9.38 11.55
N PRO A 139 5.68 -10.66 11.85
CA PRO A 139 6.56 -11.48 12.67
C PRO A 139 7.64 -12.15 11.83
N ARG A 140 8.83 -12.26 12.39
CA ARG A 140 9.96 -13.00 11.87
C ARG A 140 10.44 -13.97 12.94
N ILE A 141 10.75 -15.19 12.52
CA ILE A 141 11.27 -16.24 13.37
C ILE A 141 12.43 -16.90 12.63
N ASN A 142 13.58 -16.99 13.29
CA ASN A 142 14.67 -17.85 12.85
C ASN A 142 14.68 -19.06 13.77
N GLN A 143 14.39 -20.24 13.23
CA GLN A 143 14.31 -21.49 14.01
C GLN A 143 15.67 -22.14 14.22
N THR A 144 16.69 -21.75 13.45
CA THR A 144 17.98 -22.45 13.41
C THR A 144 19.10 -21.68 14.09
N GLU A 145 19.05 -20.35 14.06
CA GLU A 145 20.13 -19.49 14.56
C GLU A 145 19.62 -18.41 15.51
N SER A 146 20.51 -17.96 16.39
CA SER A 146 20.23 -16.81 17.26
C SER A 146 20.19 -15.54 16.41
N MET A 147 19.30 -14.62 16.76
CA MET A 147 19.21 -13.30 16.13
C MET A 147 19.81 -12.25 17.05
N THR A 148 20.48 -11.24 16.49
CA THR A 148 21.01 -10.12 17.26
C THR A 148 20.40 -8.80 16.83
N TYR A 149 20.13 -7.91 17.78
CA TYR A 149 19.69 -6.54 17.52
C TYR A 149 20.55 -5.56 18.30
N THR A 150 21.21 -4.63 17.60
CA THR A 150 22.00 -3.57 18.23
C THR A 150 21.23 -2.26 18.19
N ALA A 151 20.89 -1.75 19.36
CA ALA A 151 20.20 -0.47 19.52
C ALA A 151 21.03 0.51 20.33
N LYS A 152 20.78 1.80 20.12
CA LYS A 152 21.27 2.85 21.01
C LYS A 152 20.58 2.69 22.36
N THR A 153 21.34 2.88 23.43
CA THR A 153 20.79 2.92 24.80
C THR A 153 19.90 4.14 24.99
N ALA A 154 19.01 4.10 25.98
CA ALA A 154 18.02 5.15 26.21
C ALA A 154 18.64 6.54 26.45
N ASN A 155 19.84 6.60 27.04
CA ASN A 155 20.59 7.85 27.22
C ASN A 155 21.38 8.29 25.97
N GLY A 156 21.41 7.46 24.92
CA GLY A 156 22.06 7.77 23.66
C GLY A 156 23.59 7.73 23.70
N GLU A 157 24.21 7.24 24.78
CA GLU A 157 25.67 7.32 24.98
C GLU A 157 26.41 6.06 24.51
N SER A 158 25.72 4.91 24.47
CA SER A 158 26.31 3.63 24.07
C SER A 158 25.35 2.80 23.21
N PHE A 159 25.88 1.76 22.58
CA PHE A 159 25.08 0.74 21.89
C PHE A 159 25.01 -0.53 22.74
N ARG A 160 23.83 -1.15 22.78
CA ARG A 160 23.63 -2.47 23.39
C ARG A 160 23.20 -3.45 22.31
N THR A 161 23.87 -4.59 22.27
CA THR A 161 23.47 -5.74 21.45
C THR A 161 22.64 -6.69 22.30
N TYR A 162 21.45 -6.99 21.82
CA TYR A 162 20.56 -8.01 22.36
C TYR A 162 20.70 -9.27 21.53
N THR A 163 20.79 -10.43 22.17
CA THR A 163 20.83 -11.74 21.51
C THR A 163 19.56 -12.51 21.86
N PHE A 164 18.85 -12.97 20.84
CA PHE A 164 17.62 -13.73 20.95
C PHE A 164 17.88 -15.17 20.52
N PRO A 165 17.52 -16.18 21.33
CA PRO A 165 17.73 -17.58 20.96
C PRO A 165 16.88 -17.97 19.74
N PRO A 166 17.26 -19.07 19.04
CA PRO A 166 16.44 -19.62 17.96
C PRO A 166 15.00 -19.87 18.42
N GLY A 167 14.04 -19.63 17.53
CA GLY A 167 12.61 -19.74 17.80
C GLY A 167 11.97 -18.48 18.40
N THR A 168 12.76 -17.46 18.76
CA THR A 168 12.19 -16.19 19.23
C THR A 168 11.45 -15.48 18.10
N VAL A 169 10.20 -15.06 18.34
CA VAL A 169 9.43 -14.25 17.41
C VAL A 169 9.77 -12.78 17.62
N LEU A 170 10.29 -12.13 16.57
CA LEU A 170 10.57 -10.70 16.55
C LEU A 170 9.65 -10.01 15.54
N SER A 171 9.04 -8.90 15.95
CA SER A 171 8.10 -8.15 15.09
C SER A 171 8.28 -6.65 15.27
N MET A 172 7.86 -5.91 14.26
CA MET A 172 7.67 -4.46 14.31
C MET A 172 6.17 -4.11 14.32
N SER A 173 5.83 -2.96 14.90
CA SER A 173 4.48 -2.40 14.86
C SER A 173 4.51 -1.15 13.97
N ILE A 174 3.80 -1.19 12.84
CA ILE A 174 3.67 -0.02 11.96
C ILE A 174 2.95 1.11 12.69
N ILE A 175 1.94 0.77 13.50
CA ILE A 175 1.22 1.73 14.36
C ILE A 175 2.21 2.44 15.28
N ASP A 176 3.00 1.69 16.05
CA ASP A 176 3.92 2.28 17.04
C ASP A 176 4.97 3.17 16.35
N MET A 177 5.33 2.87 15.09
CA MET A 177 6.29 3.66 14.32
C MET A 177 5.67 4.92 13.70
N HIS A 178 4.51 4.78 13.05
CA HIS A 178 3.85 5.86 12.34
C HIS A 178 3.12 6.83 13.26
N LEU A 179 2.77 6.41 14.47
CA LEU A 179 2.12 7.23 15.49
C LEU A 179 3.06 7.69 16.61
N ASN A 180 4.36 7.49 16.46
CA ASN A 180 5.36 8.03 17.38
C ASN A 180 5.46 9.55 17.19
N ASP A 181 5.13 10.31 18.24
CA ASP A 181 5.10 11.78 18.26
C ASP A 181 6.49 12.42 18.22
N ASP A 182 7.52 11.77 18.78
CA ASP A 182 8.93 12.21 18.65
C ASP A 182 9.41 12.20 17.18
N ILE A 183 8.83 11.33 16.35
CA ILE A 183 9.18 11.18 14.93
C ILE A 183 8.21 11.98 14.05
N PHE A 184 6.91 11.85 14.30
CA PHE A 184 5.83 12.46 13.55
C PHE A 184 5.05 13.41 14.47
N PRO A 185 5.38 14.71 14.53
CA PRO A 185 4.66 15.67 15.36
C PRO A 185 3.17 15.71 15.02
N GLU A 186 2.31 15.73 16.04
CA GLU A 186 0.85 15.58 15.88
C GLU A 186 0.52 14.34 15.02
N PRO A 187 0.89 13.13 15.46
CA PRO A 187 0.92 11.95 14.60
C PRO A 187 -0.46 11.52 14.12
N HIS A 188 -1.53 11.91 14.79
CA HIS A 188 -2.89 11.58 14.39
C HIS A 188 -3.47 12.55 13.35
N LEU A 189 -2.83 13.71 13.16
CA LEU A 189 -3.28 14.71 12.20
C LEU A 189 -2.80 14.37 10.79
N PHE A 190 -3.74 14.34 9.83
CA PHE A 190 -3.41 14.29 8.42
C PHE A 190 -2.82 15.63 7.97
N ASN A 191 -1.50 15.69 7.87
CA ASN A 191 -0.77 16.89 7.51
C ASN A 191 0.24 16.61 6.40
N PRO A 192 -0.11 16.80 5.11
CA PRO A 192 0.82 16.62 4.00
C PRO A 192 2.04 17.55 4.06
N ALA A 193 1.91 18.75 4.64
CA ALA A 193 2.99 19.73 4.69
C ALA A 193 4.19 19.24 5.51
N ARG A 194 4.02 18.27 6.42
CA ARG A 194 5.12 17.66 7.19
C ARG A 194 6.21 17.02 6.32
N TRP A 195 5.87 16.66 5.09
CA TRP A 195 6.79 16.05 4.13
C TRP A 195 7.56 17.07 3.28
N LEU A 196 7.15 18.34 3.33
CA LEU A 196 7.68 19.41 2.48
C LEU A 196 8.38 20.50 3.30
N ASP A 197 7.78 20.87 4.44
CA ASP A 197 8.11 22.07 5.19
C ASP A 197 8.83 21.76 6.51
N ILE A 198 9.76 20.80 6.49
CA ILE A 198 10.50 20.35 7.68
C ILE A 198 12.02 20.31 7.45
N SER A 199 12.80 20.35 8.53
CA SER A 199 14.27 20.30 8.42
C SER A 199 14.72 18.99 7.73
N PRO A 200 15.78 19.01 6.89
CA PRO A 200 16.27 17.81 6.21
C PRO A 200 16.68 16.66 7.15
N ASN A 201 17.07 16.99 8.38
CA ASN A 201 17.44 15.99 9.38
C ASN A 201 16.21 15.30 9.96
N HIS A 202 15.17 16.06 10.28
CA HIS A 202 13.90 15.50 10.75
C HIS A 202 13.19 14.73 9.64
N LEU A 203 13.19 15.25 8.40
CA LEU A 203 12.67 14.53 7.24
C LEU A 203 13.34 13.15 7.10
N ARG A 204 14.67 13.08 7.22
CA ARG A 204 15.40 11.79 7.20
C ARG A 204 14.96 10.83 8.30
N GLN A 205 14.67 11.32 9.51
CA GLN A 205 14.17 10.49 10.60
C GLN A 205 12.76 9.96 10.31
N MET A 206 11.88 10.82 9.77
CA MET A 206 10.54 10.42 9.34
C MET A 206 10.61 9.40 8.20
N GLU A 207 11.42 9.61 7.16
CA GLU A 207 11.63 8.66 6.05
C GLU A 207 12.16 7.31 6.53
N LYS A 208 13.07 7.31 7.51
CA LYS A 208 13.58 6.08 8.10
C LYS A 208 12.47 5.29 8.80
N SER A 209 11.52 5.99 9.43
CA SER A 209 10.44 5.41 10.22
C SER A 209 9.14 5.23 9.43
N PHE A 210 9.08 5.76 8.20
CA PHE A 210 8.02 5.53 7.25
C PHE A 210 8.19 4.15 6.61
N VAL A 211 7.29 3.23 6.98
CA VAL A 211 7.37 1.80 6.66
C VAL A 211 6.00 1.22 6.24
N PRO A 212 5.14 1.92 5.47
CA PRO A 212 3.81 1.40 5.12
C PRO A 212 3.86 0.09 4.32
N PHE A 213 4.97 -0.18 3.64
CA PHE A 213 5.22 -1.37 2.84
C PHE A 213 6.16 -2.38 3.52
N GLY A 214 6.49 -2.18 4.79
CA GLY A 214 7.59 -2.91 5.46
C GLY A 214 8.96 -2.60 4.83
N LYS A 215 10.00 -3.30 5.31
CA LYS A 215 11.39 -3.18 4.84
C LYS A 215 12.11 -4.53 4.82
N GLY A 216 13.24 -4.59 4.12
CA GLY A 216 14.11 -5.77 4.03
C GLY A 216 13.58 -6.82 3.06
N VAL A 217 14.05 -8.06 3.22
CA VAL A 217 13.80 -9.19 2.29
C VAL A 217 12.33 -9.65 2.21
N ARG A 218 11.46 -9.11 3.06
CA ARG A 218 10.02 -9.37 3.10
C ARG A 218 9.21 -8.07 2.98
N GLY A 219 9.78 -7.05 2.34
CA GLY A 219 9.03 -5.85 1.95
C GLY A 219 7.91 -6.19 0.97
N CYS A 220 6.93 -5.30 0.86
CA CYS A 220 5.79 -5.48 -0.04
C CYS A 220 6.26 -5.73 -1.48
N LEU A 221 5.78 -6.82 -2.08
CA LEU A 221 6.06 -7.16 -3.47
C LEU A 221 5.41 -6.17 -4.44
N GLY A 222 4.25 -5.63 -4.09
CA GLY A 222 3.43 -4.75 -4.93
C GLY A 222 3.72 -3.26 -4.79
N ILE A 223 4.85 -2.85 -4.18
CA ILE A 223 5.10 -1.44 -3.84
C ILE A 223 5.02 -0.49 -5.05
N GLU A 224 5.59 -0.88 -6.20
CA GLU A 224 5.59 -0.01 -7.38
C GLU A 224 4.20 0.05 -8.04
N LEU A 225 3.48 -1.08 -8.10
CA LEU A 225 2.10 -1.10 -8.58
C LEU A 225 1.19 -0.24 -7.69
N ALA A 226 1.31 -0.37 -6.37
CA ALA A 226 0.53 0.43 -5.43
C ALA A 226 0.81 1.92 -5.58
N LYS A 227 2.08 2.34 -5.73
CA LYS A 227 2.42 3.75 -5.98
C LYS A 227 1.79 4.28 -7.26
N GLU A 228 1.82 3.49 -8.33
CA GLU A 228 1.24 3.85 -9.63
C GLU A 228 -0.28 3.98 -9.53
N GLU A 229 -0.97 2.98 -8.97
CA GLU A 229 -2.40 3.00 -8.75
C GLU A 229 -2.84 4.18 -7.88
N LEU A 230 -2.20 4.38 -6.72
CA LEU A 230 -2.49 5.49 -5.81
C LEU A 230 -2.30 6.84 -6.50
N THR A 231 -1.20 7.00 -7.23
CA THR A 231 -0.87 8.25 -7.93
C THR A 231 -1.87 8.54 -9.04
N LEU A 232 -2.16 7.56 -9.89
CA LEU A 232 -3.09 7.72 -11.01
C LEU A 232 -4.51 7.97 -10.53
N MET A 233 -4.99 7.19 -9.57
CA MET A 233 -6.36 7.30 -9.07
C MET A 233 -6.56 8.59 -8.27
N ALA A 234 -5.72 8.87 -7.28
CA ALA A 234 -5.84 10.08 -6.47
C ALA A 234 -5.69 11.35 -7.33
N GLY A 235 -4.65 11.39 -8.17
CA GLY A 235 -4.37 12.54 -9.03
C GLY A 235 -5.49 12.82 -10.01
N ASN A 236 -5.94 11.82 -10.77
CA ASN A 236 -6.98 12.04 -11.79
C ASN A 236 -8.39 12.23 -11.20
N LEU A 237 -8.72 11.57 -10.07
CA LEU A 237 -10.00 11.77 -9.40
C LEU A 237 -10.17 13.22 -8.93
N PHE A 238 -9.21 13.72 -8.17
CA PHE A 238 -9.28 15.08 -7.62
C PHE A 238 -9.09 16.16 -8.67
N ARG A 239 -8.30 15.88 -9.70
CA ARG A 239 -8.16 16.81 -10.82
C ARG A 239 -9.47 17.00 -11.58
N ARG A 240 -10.21 15.90 -11.82
CA ARG A 240 -11.43 15.94 -12.62
C ARG A 240 -12.66 16.36 -11.81
N TYR A 241 -12.73 15.95 -10.56
CA TYR A 241 -13.94 16.09 -9.75
C TYR A 241 -13.71 16.76 -8.40
N GLY A 242 -12.47 17.00 -7.95
CA GLY A 242 -12.16 17.39 -6.57
C GLY A 242 -12.95 18.60 -6.05
N ARG A 243 -13.18 19.61 -6.89
CA ARG A 243 -13.99 20.79 -6.52
C ARG A 243 -15.49 20.51 -6.34
N ASN A 244 -15.97 19.40 -6.88
CA ASN A 244 -17.37 18.98 -6.88
C ASN A 244 -17.59 17.71 -6.01
N LEU A 245 -16.55 17.22 -5.35
CA LEU A 245 -16.66 16.11 -4.40
C LEU A 245 -16.95 16.66 -3.01
N GLU A 246 -17.82 15.97 -2.29
CA GLU A 246 -18.13 16.24 -0.90
C GLU A 246 -18.28 14.92 -0.14
N LEU A 247 -18.07 14.98 1.18
CA LEU A 247 -18.39 13.86 2.05
C LEU A 247 -19.90 13.76 2.21
N TYR A 248 -20.43 12.55 2.12
CA TYR A 248 -21.85 12.27 2.32
C TYR A 248 -22.01 11.40 3.56
N GLU A 249 -22.66 11.93 4.59
CA GLU A 249 -22.96 11.22 5.85
C GLU A 249 -21.74 10.51 6.47
N THR A 250 -20.52 11.04 6.25
CA THR A 250 -19.25 10.48 6.72
C THR A 250 -18.57 11.47 7.65
N SER A 251 -18.11 11.02 8.80
CA SER A 251 -17.44 11.79 9.85
C SER A 251 -16.14 11.14 10.30
N GLU A 252 -15.40 11.77 11.22
CA GLU A 252 -14.17 11.20 11.79
C GLU A 252 -14.39 9.90 12.57
N ARG A 253 -15.64 9.62 12.94
CA ARG A 253 -16.02 8.41 13.68
C ARG A 253 -16.11 7.17 12.79
N ASP A 254 -16.34 7.34 11.50
CA ASP A 254 -16.64 6.28 10.53
C ASP A 254 -15.35 5.70 9.90
#